data_AF-A0A2R6L580-F1
#
_entry.id   AF-A0A2R6L580-F1
#
_cell.length_a   1.000
_cell.length_b   1.000
_cell.length_c   1.000
_cell.angle_alpha   90.00
_cell.angle_beta   90.00
_cell.angle_gamma   90.00
#
_symmetry.space_group_name_H-M   'P 1'
#
loop_
_entity.id
_entity.type
_entity.pdbx_description
1 polymer ?
#
loop_
_entity_poly.entity_id
_entity_poly.type
_entity_poly.pdbx_seq_one_letter_code
_entity_poly.pdbx_strand_id
1 'polypeptide(L)'
;MVDLFGALRRPELAEAVSELAYRRGAVPPDAGAAVEAALSAFVLVAVPDEDGELLAVGPAAFPTLPEGAEDLPHILDVEPRSVDRERVGRVAEKRLRGDAARAVAAGDADRIAALRDITYDLEAWAPVELADLRGRLDEAADGTN
;
A
#
# COMPACT_ATOMS: atom_id res chain seq x y z
N MET A 1 -8.77 -4.18 6.41
CA MET A 1 -9.11 -3.24 7.51
C MET A 1 -9.20 -1.80 7.03
N VAL A 2 -8.17 -1.22 6.39
CA VAL A 2 -8.24 0.18 5.89
C VAL A 2 -9.40 0.40 4.91
N ASP A 3 -9.71 -0.60 4.09
CA ASP A 3 -10.90 -0.68 3.23
C ASP A 3 -12.23 -0.43 3.96
N LEU A 4 -12.36 -0.87 5.22
CA LEU A 4 -13.56 -0.66 6.03
C LEU A 4 -13.84 0.82 6.31
N PHE A 5 -12.78 1.64 6.29
CA PHE A 5 -12.84 3.08 6.53
C PHE A 5 -12.67 3.89 5.24
N GLY A 6 -12.37 3.23 4.13
CA GLY A 6 -11.92 3.84 2.87
C GLY A 6 -10.48 4.39 2.94
N ALA A 7 -10.17 5.22 3.95
CA ALA A 7 -8.81 5.64 4.27
C ALA A 7 -8.65 6.04 5.74
N LEU A 8 -7.46 5.81 6.29
CA LEU A 8 -7.10 6.11 7.68
C LEU A 8 -5.85 7.00 7.75
N ARG A 9 -5.76 7.84 8.77
CA ARG A 9 -4.49 8.46 9.18
C ARG A 9 -3.62 7.41 9.89
N ARG A 10 -2.30 7.62 9.90
CA ARG A 10 -1.35 6.75 10.62
C ARG A 10 -1.74 6.43 12.08
N PRO A 11 -2.11 7.40 12.94
CA PRO A 11 -2.53 7.09 14.30
C PRO A 11 -3.81 6.24 14.37
N GLU A 12 -4.79 6.50 13.50
CA GLU A 12 -6.05 5.74 13.45
C GLU A 12 -5.81 4.29 13.02
N LEU A 13 -4.91 4.04 12.08
CA LEU A 13 -4.52 2.68 11.71
C LEU A 13 -3.76 1.97 12.84
N ALA A 14 -2.90 2.67 13.57
CA ALA A 14 -2.22 2.10 14.73
C ALA A 14 -3.21 1.68 15.82
N GLU A 15 -4.21 2.52 16.06
CA GLU A 15 -5.31 2.21 16.99
C GLU A 15 -6.14 1.01 16.51
N ALA A 16 -6.52 0.97 15.23
CA ALA A 16 -7.25 -0.15 14.64
C ALA A 16 -6.49 -1.48 14.76
N VAL A 17 -5.18 -1.47 14.54
CA VAL A 17 -4.31 -2.64 14.71
C VAL A 17 -4.24 -3.07 16.18
N SER A 18 -4.16 -2.11 17.10
CA SER A 18 -4.17 -2.38 18.54
C SER A 18 -5.48 -3.01 19.01
N GLU A 19 -6.61 -2.44 18.60
CA GLU A 19 -7.94 -2.96 18.93
C GLU A 19 -8.17 -4.37 18.38
N LEU A 20 -7.77 -4.62 17.13
CA LEU A 20 -7.88 -5.96 16.55
C LEU A 20 -7.01 -6.98 17.31
N ALA A 21 -5.78 -6.60 17.68
CA ALA A 21 -4.90 -7.48 18.44
C ALA A 21 -5.49 -7.80 19.82
N TYR A 22 -5.99 -6.79 20.53
CA TYR A 22 -6.65 -6.96 21.82
C TYR A 22 -7.84 -7.93 21.72
N ARG A 23 -8.71 -7.76 20.71
CA ARG A 23 -9.86 -8.64 20.47
C ARG A 23 -9.48 -10.09 20.21
N ARG A 24 -8.31 -10.32 19.63
CA ARG A 24 -7.79 -11.67 19.35
C ARG A 24 -6.97 -12.26 20.50
N GLY A 25 -6.84 -11.54 21.62
CA GLY A 25 -5.95 -11.95 22.71
C GLY A 25 -4.48 -12.00 22.29
N ALA A 26 -4.11 -11.22 21.26
CA ALA A 26 -2.77 -11.16 20.71
C ALA A 26 -2.03 -9.90 21.18
N VAL A 27 -0.70 -9.96 21.15
CA VAL A 27 0.13 -8.77 21.37
C VAL A 27 0.08 -7.91 20.11
N PRO A 28 -0.23 -6.60 20.20
CA PRO A 28 -0.24 -5.74 19.03
C PRO A 28 1.16 -5.67 18.41
N PRO A 29 1.28 -5.78 17.07
CA PRO A 29 2.55 -5.58 16.39
C PRO A 29 2.99 -4.12 16.49
N ASP A 30 4.25 -3.86 16.14
CA ASP A 30 4.70 -2.49 15.88
C ASP A 30 3.97 -1.95 14.65
N ALA A 31 2.94 -1.13 14.89
CA ALA A 31 2.12 -0.55 13.84
C ALA A 31 2.94 0.34 12.89
N GLY A 32 3.97 1.03 13.38
CA GLY A 32 4.84 1.87 12.54
C GLY A 32 5.63 1.02 11.55
N ALA A 33 6.29 -0.03 12.05
CA ALA A 33 7.04 -0.95 11.20
C ALA A 33 6.12 -1.68 10.20
N ALA A 34 4.93 -2.10 10.64
CA ALA A 34 3.95 -2.76 9.78
C ALA A 34 3.44 -1.83 8.66
N VAL A 35 3.19 -0.55 8.96
CA VAL A 35 2.78 0.45 7.97
C VAL A 35 3.88 0.68 6.93
N GLU A 36 5.14 0.83 7.36
CA GLU A 36 6.26 1.02 6.43
C GLU A 36 6.46 -0.20 5.52
N ALA A 37 6.32 -1.41 6.07
CA ALA A 37 6.37 -2.63 5.27
C ALA A 37 5.21 -2.68 4.25
N ALA A 38 3.98 -2.37 4.67
CA ALA A 38 2.81 -2.34 3.79
C ALA A 38 2.91 -1.26 2.71
N LEU A 39 3.49 -0.11 3.03
CA LEU A 39 3.80 0.94 2.06
C LEU A 39 4.83 0.44 1.05
N SER A 40 5.94 -0.15 1.50
CA SER A 40 7.00 -0.68 0.62
C SER A 40 6.48 -1.76 -0.34
N ALA A 41 5.53 -2.57 0.12
CA ALA A 41 4.88 -3.63 -0.65
C ALA A 41 3.70 -3.14 -1.50
N PHE A 42 3.38 -1.83 -1.52
CA PHE A 42 2.21 -1.28 -2.21
C PHE A 42 0.86 -1.89 -1.76
N VAL A 43 0.81 -2.46 -0.56
CA VAL A 43 -0.44 -2.86 0.12
C VAL A 43 -1.17 -1.62 0.62
N LEU A 44 -0.42 -0.59 1.02
CA LEU A 44 -0.94 0.74 1.35
C LEU A 44 -0.34 1.79 0.42
N VAL A 45 -1.11 2.83 0.18
CA VAL A 45 -0.67 4.04 -0.53
C VAL A 45 -0.89 5.25 0.37
N ALA A 46 0.19 5.98 0.59
CA ALA A 46 0.21 7.25 1.29
C ALA A 46 -0.23 8.38 0.33
N VAL A 47 -1.46 8.84 0.48
CA VAL A 47 -2.06 9.89 -0.34
C VAL A 47 -1.97 11.21 0.42
N PRO A 48 -1.40 12.28 -0.17
CA PRO A 48 -1.41 13.60 0.44
C PRO A 48 -2.84 14.08 0.73
N ASP A 49 -3.02 14.85 1.79
CA ASP A 49 -4.31 15.39 2.25
C ASP A 49 -4.09 16.77 2.87
N GLU A 50 -5.14 17.57 3.06
CA GLU A 50 -5.02 18.92 3.62
C GLU A 50 -4.38 18.90 5.02
N ASP A 51 -4.71 17.89 5.84
CA ASP A 51 -4.17 17.72 7.19
C ASP A 51 -2.95 16.77 7.25
N GLY A 52 -2.36 16.40 6.11
CA GLY A 52 -1.16 15.57 6.06
C GLY A 52 -1.26 14.41 5.07
N GLU A 53 -1.35 13.18 5.59
CA GLU A 53 -1.34 11.94 4.81
C GLU A 53 -2.50 11.03 5.19
N LEU A 54 -3.17 10.49 4.17
CA LEU A 54 -4.17 9.43 4.29
C LEU A 54 -3.60 8.13 3.72
N LEU A 55 -3.71 7.07 4.50
CA LEU A 55 -3.39 5.72 4.08
C LEU A 55 -4.63 5.11 3.44
N ALA A 56 -4.55 4.88 2.13
CA ALA A 56 -5.54 4.16 1.36
C ALA A 56 -5.05 2.75 1.03
N VAL A 57 -5.98 1.86 0.73
CA VAL A 57 -5.68 0.52 0.20
C VAL A 57 -4.96 0.65 -1.14
N GLY A 58 -3.86 -0.06 -1.28
CA GLY A 58 -3.03 -0.09 -2.49
C GLY A 58 -3.33 -1.27 -3.41
N PRO A 59 -2.68 -1.31 -4.58
CA PRO A 59 -2.90 -2.32 -5.62
C PRO A 59 -2.53 -3.75 -5.18
N ALA A 60 -1.54 -3.90 -4.29
CA ALA A 60 -1.09 -5.20 -3.80
C ALA A 60 -1.85 -5.68 -2.55
N ALA A 61 -2.93 -4.99 -2.17
CA ALA A 61 -3.70 -5.38 -1.00
C ALA A 61 -4.51 -6.64 -1.26
N PHE A 62 -4.46 -7.58 -0.31
CA PHE A 62 -5.32 -8.76 -0.34
C PHE A 62 -6.77 -8.38 -0.03
N PRO A 63 -7.75 -8.99 -0.72
CA PRO A 63 -9.18 -8.71 -0.49
C PRO A 63 -9.72 -9.31 0.81
N THR A 64 -8.94 -10.14 1.51
CA THR A 64 -9.42 -10.87 2.68
C THR A 64 -9.31 -10.02 3.93
N LEU A 65 -10.46 -9.74 4.55
CA LEU A 65 -10.53 -9.10 5.85
C LEU A 65 -10.03 -10.05 6.96
N PRO A 66 -9.24 -9.53 7.92
CA PRO A 66 -8.90 -10.30 9.10
C PRO A 66 -10.18 -10.58 9.93
N GLU A 67 -10.33 -11.80 10.45
CA GLU A 67 -11.38 -12.18 11.41
C GLU A 67 -11.54 -11.17 12.58
N GLY A 68 -12.78 -10.70 12.82
CA GLY A 68 -13.10 -9.78 13.90
C GLY A 68 -12.80 -8.31 13.58
N ALA A 69 -12.41 -7.98 12.35
CA ALA A 69 -12.17 -6.61 11.90
C ALA A 69 -13.47 -5.86 11.54
N GLU A 70 -14.57 -6.55 11.25
CA GLU A 70 -15.81 -5.95 10.75
C GLU A 70 -16.42 -4.89 11.67
N ASP A 71 -16.16 -4.97 12.97
CA ASP A 71 -16.73 -4.09 14.00
C ASP A 71 -15.82 -2.88 14.31
N LEU A 72 -14.61 -2.83 13.74
CA LEU A 72 -13.65 -1.75 13.99
C LEU A 72 -14.21 -0.35 13.70
N PRO A 73 -14.96 -0.10 12.61
CA PRO A 73 -15.56 1.21 12.36
C PRO A 73 -16.48 1.71 13.48
N HIS A 74 -17.19 0.82 14.15
CA HIS A 74 -18.09 1.18 15.25
C HIS A 74 -17.35 1.44 16.56
N ILE A 75 -16.24 0.76 16.78
CA ILE A 75 -15.45 0.87 18.03
C ILE A 75 -14.62 2.15 18.02
N LEU A 76 -13.95 2.42 16.90
CA LEU A 76 -12.99 3.50 16.80
C LEU A 76 -13.65 4.88 16.63
N ASP A 77 -14.95 4.92 16.35
CA ASP A 77 -15.71 6.15 16.08
C ASP A 77 -15.03 7.02 15.00
N VAL A 78 -14.41 6.37 14.01
CA VAL A 78 -13.75 7.03 12.88
C VAL A 78 -14.72 7.10 11.71
N GLU A 79 -15.02 8.32 11.27
CA GLU A 79 -15.85 8.53 10.10
C GLU A 79 -15.19 7.98 8.82
N PRO A 80 -15.90 7.16 8.01
CA PRO A 80 -15.38 6.68 6.75
C PRO A 80 -15.02 7.83 5.79
N ARG A 81 -13.87 7.71 5.13
CA ARG A 81 -13.39 8.68 4.14
C ARG A 81 -13.42 8.09 2.75
N SER A 82 -13.92 8.85 1.78
CA SER A 82 -13.84 8.48 0.38
C SER A 82 -12.57 9.07 -0.24
N VAL A 83 -11.71 8.21 -0.79
CA VAL A 83 -10.54 8.64 -1.59
C VAL A 83 -10.74 8.17 -3.02
N ASP A 84 -10.62 9.10 -3.97
CA ASP A 84 -10.70 8.80 -5.40
C ASP A 84 -9.63 7.77 -5.79
N ARG A 85 -10.05 6.60 -6.29
CA ARG A 85 -9.14 5.53 -6.70
C ARG A 85 -8.17 5.97 -7.79
N GLU A 86 -8.60 6.83 -8.72
CA GLU A 86 -7.70 7.35 -9.74
C GLU A 86 -6.59 8.21 -9.11
N ARG A 87 -6.94 9.01 -8.10
CA ARG A 87 -5.98 9.77 -7.31
C ARG A 87 -5.00 8.85 -6.60
N VAL A 88 -5.47 7.78 -5.97
CA VAL A 88 -4.58 6.78 -5.33
C VAL A 88 -3.66 6.14 -6.38
N GLY A 89 -4.20 5.76 -7.53
CA GLY A 89 -3.45 5.16 -8.64
C GLY A 89 -2.32 6.04 -9.13
N ARG A 90 -2.57 7.34 -9.36
CA ARG A 90 -1.54 8.32 -9.76
C ARG A 90 -0.43 8.47 -8.71
N VAL A 91 -0.78 8.46 -7.43
CA VAL A 91 0.20 8.53 -6.34
C VAL A 91 1.04 7.26 -6.27
N ALA A 92 0.41 6.08 -6.40
CA ALA A 92 1.09 4.80 -6.46
C ALA A 92 2.04 4.71 -7.66
N GLU A 93 1.61 5.14 -8.85
CA GLU A 93 2.44 5.19 -10.06
C GLU A 93 3.68 6.06 -9.83
N LYS A 94 3.50 7.29 -9.32
CA LYS A 94 4.63 8.20 -9.07
C LYS A 94 5.66 7.56 -8.13
N ARG A 95 5.19 6.90 -7.08
CA ARG A 95 6.06 6.18 -6.14
C ARG A 95 6.75 5.00 -6.81
N LEU A 96 6.02 4.18 -7.54
CA LEU A 96 6.53 3.00 -8.27
C LEU A 96 7.66 3.39 -9.22
N ARG A 97 7.49 4.47 -9.99
CA ARG A 97 8.54 5.01 -10.87
C ARG A 97 9.80 5.42 -10.09
N GLY A 98 9.62 6.05 -8.93
CA GLY A 98 10.74 6.45 -8.06
C GLY A 98 11.46 5.25 -7.42
N ASP A 99 10.71 4.26 -6.96
CA ASP A 99 11.25 3.01 -6.41
C ASP A 99 11.99 2.21 -7.49
N ALA A 100 11.43 2.13 -8.70
CA ALA A 100 12.06 1.46 -9.84
C ALA A 100 13.39 2.10 -10.21
N ALA A 101 13.43 3.45 -10.32
CA ALA A 101 14.66 4.16 -10.60
C ALA A 101 15.75 3.89 -9.56
N ARG A 102 15.38 3.83 -8.26
CA ARG A 102 16.31 3.50 -7.18
C ARG A 102 16.80 2.06 -7.25
N ALA A 103 15.90 1.11 -7.47
CA ALA A 103 16.23 -0.32 -7.53
C ALA A 103 17.17 -0.62 -8.70
N VAL A 104 16.89 -0.06 -9.89
CA VAL A 104 17.76 -0.16 -11.06
C VAL A 104 19.12 0.47 -10.80
N ALA A 105 19.17 1.67 -10.22
CA ALA A 105 20.44 2.33 -9.90
C ALA A 105 21.28 1.54 -8.87
N ALA A 106 20.63 0.82 -7.95
CA ALA A 106 21.28 -0.01 -6.95
C ALA A 106 21.65 -1.42 -7.45
N GLY A 107 21.15 -1.84 -8.62
CA GLY A 107 21.28 -3.22 -9.09
C GLY A 107 20.52 -4.24 -8.20
N ASP A 108 19.46 -3.80 -7.54
CA ASP A 108 18.68 -4.64 -6.61
C ASP A 108 17.70 -5.52 -7.41
N ALA A 109 18.18 -6.68 -7.85
CA ALA A 109 17.42 -7.61 -8.70
C ALA A 109 16.11 -8.09 -8.05
N ASP A 110 16.13 -8.37 -6.75
CA ASP A 110 14.94 -8.80 -6.00
C ASP A 110 13.89 -7.69 -5.97
N ARG A 111 14.31 -6.44 -5.72
CA ARG A 111 13.41 -5.30 -5.74
C ARG A 111 12.90 -4.99 -7.15
N ILE A 112 13.74 -5.12 -8.19
CA ILE A 112 13.33 -4.96 -9.59
C ILE A 112 12.22 -5.94 -9.94
N ALA A 113 12.39 -7.23 -9.60
CA ALA A 113 11.39 -8.26 -9.84
C ALA A 113 10.09 -7.98 -9.09
N ALA A 114 10.17 -7.61 -7.81
CA ALA A 114 8.97 -7.25 -7.03
C ALA A 114 8.23 -6.05 -7.63
N LEU A 115 8.94 -4.98 -8.01
CA LEU A 115 8.32 -3.79 -8.61
C LEU A 115 7.70 -4.07 -9.98
N ARG A 116 8.26 -5.01 -10.74
CA ARG A 116 7.69 -5.46 -12.00
C ARG A 116 6.32 -6.10 -11.79
N ASP A 117 6.18 -6.98 -10.80
CA ASP A 117 4.88 -7.58 -10.47
C ASP A 117 3.85 -6.51 -10.07
N ILE A 118 4.27 -5.52 -9.27
CA ILE A 118 3.44 -4.37 -8.90
C ILE A 118 2.97 -3.57 -10.12
N THR A 119 3.72 -3.53 -11.23
CA THR A 119 3.22 -2.86 -12.45
C THR A 119 1.95 -3.52 -12.98
N TYR A 120 1.84 -4.84 -12.90
CA TYR A 120 0.65 -5.57 -13.36
C TYR A 120 -0.52 -5.36 -12.41
N ASP A 121 -0.27 -5.46 -11.10
CA ASP A 121 -1.29 -5.23 -10.08
C ASP A 121 -1.85 -3.80 -10.19
N LEU A 122 -0.98 -2.80 -10.37
CA LEU A 122 -1.39 -1.41 -10.44
C LEU A 122 -2.16 -1.06 -11.73
N GLU A 123 -1.76 -1.57 -12.90
CA GLU A 123 -2.53 -1.40 -14.15
C GLU A 123 -3.90 -2.09 -14.08
N ALA A 124 -4.00 -3.24 -13.40
CA ALA A 124 -5.28 -3.93 -13.21
C ALA A 124 -6.19 -3.18 -12.20
N TRP A 125 -5.58 -2.48 -11.24
CA TRP A 125 -6.29 -1.85 -10.13
C TRP A 125 -6.76 -0.42 -10.40
N ALA A 126 -5.99 0.35 -11.19
CA ALA A 126 -6.28 1.76 -11.50
C ALA A 126 -5.95 2.09 -12.97
N PRO A 127 -6.58 3.14 -13.55
CA PRO A 127 -6.36 3.52 -14.95
C PRO A 127 -5.02 4.24 -15.12
N VAL A 128 -3.92 3.48 -15.08
CA VAL A 128 -2.55 3.96 -15.33
C VAL A 128 -1.87 3.10 -16.39
N GLU A 129 -0.87 3.66 -17.08
CA GLU A 129 -0.13 2.99 -18.14
C GLU A 129 1.33 2.81 -17.72
N LEU A 130 1.76 1.56 -17.55
CA LEU A 130 3.05 1.16 -16.99
C LEU A 130 3.84 0.22 -17.90
N ALA A 131 3.35 -0.11 -19.10
CA ALA A 131 4.05 -0.94 -20.07
C ALA A 131 5.50 -0.49 -20.33
N ASP A 132 5.73 0.81 -20.51
CA ASP A 132 7.08 1.36 -20.71
C ASP A 132 7.99 1.18 -19.48
N LEU A 133 7.42 1.33 -18.27
CA LEU A 133 8.16 1.13 -17.03
C LEU A 133 8.53 -0.34 -16.85
N ARG A 134 7.58 -1.22 -17.16
CA ARG A 134 7.77 -2.67 -17.11
C ARG A 134 8.88 -3.13 -18.04
N GLY A 135 8.89 -2.65 -19.28
CA GLY A 135 9.97 -2.96 -20.23
C GLY A 135 11.36 -2.59 -19.70
N ARG A 136 11.48 -1.44 -19.02
CA ARG A 136 12.76 -1.02 -18.39
C ARG A 136 13.15 -1.91 -17.20
N LEU A 137 12.19 -2.39 -16.42
CA LEU A 137 12.44 -3.31 -15.33
C LEU A 137 12.87 -4.69 -15.85
N ASP A 138 12.25 -5.16 -16.94
CA ASP A 138 12.62 -6.40 -17.63
C ASP A 138 14.06 -6.33 -18.16
N GLU A 139 14.42 -5.25 -18.87
CA GLU A 139 15.78 -5.04 -19.37
C GLU A 139 16.83 -5.00 -18.24
N ALA A 140 16.50 -4.37 -17.12
CA ALA A 140 17.40 -4.29 -15.96
C ALA A 140 17.57 -5.66 -15.27
N ALA A 141 16.51 -6.47 -15.21
CA ALA A 141 16.58 -7.83 -14.66
C ALA A 141 17.47 -8.73 -15.53
N ASP A 142 17.32 -8.65 -16.85
CA ASP A 142 18.11 -9.45 -17.81
C ASP A 142 19.59 -9.02 -17.86
N GLY A 143 19.88 -7.73 -17.68
CA GLY A 143 21.25 -7.18 -17.69
C GLY A 143 22.07 -7.47 -16.43
N THR A 144 21.49 -8.09 -15.40
CA THR A 144 22.16 -8.42 -14.13
C THR A 144 22.69 -9.87 -14.09
N ASN A 145 22.53 -10.64 -15.18
CA ASN A 145 22.96 -12.05 -15.30
C ASN A 145 24.35 -12.21 -15.94
#